data_AF-A0A496LFR6-F1
#
_entry.id   AF-A0A496LFR6-F1
#
_cell.length_a   1.000
_cell.length_b   1.000
_cell.length_c   1.000
_cell.angle_alpha   90.00
_cell.angle_beta   90.00
_cell.angle_gamma   90.00
#
_symmetry.space_group_name_H-M   'P 1'
#
loop_
_entity.id
_entity.type
_entity.pdbx_description
1 polymer ?
#
loop_
_entity_poly.entity_id
_entity_poly.type
_entity_poly.pdbx_seq_one_letter_code
_entity_poly.pdbx_strand_id
1 'polypeptide(L)'
;MNKNDTIKAIEKFVSSQEMTMFRLKKGIYGDAMKNLDQVFTPYKEFAEFFKNPANRLQELLGNIAYESILNYTEAGLSHCEKIHSIYFVESKGFFKSGLKYIEPDATARERAKSYYDKLLENNEKLNEYIDIGLQRLHGLEAKVFE
;
A
#
# COMPACT_ATOMS: atom_id res chain seq x y z
N MET A 1 3.43 -19.94 8.95
CA MET A 1 4.65 -19.15 8.69
C MET A 1 5.29 -18.85 10.03
N ASN A 2 6.61 -18.93 10.18
CA ASN A 2 7.21 -18.73 11.51
C ASN A 2 7.16 -17.24 11.94
N LYS A 3 7.43 -16.99 13.23
CA LYS A 3 7.39 -15.66 13.85
C LYS A 3 8.25 -14.63 13.12
N ASN A 4 9.51 -14.97 12.84
CA ASN A 4 10.48 -14.04 12.27
C ASN A 4 10.11 -13.66 10.83
N ASP A 5 9.66 -14.63 10.04
CA ASP A 5 9.26 -14.37 8.65
C ASP A 5 7.98 -13.53 8.60
N THR A 6 7.04 -13.78 9.51
CA THR A 6 5.82 -12.97 9.65
C THR A 6 6.14 -11.51 9.95
N ILE A 7 6.99 -11.26 10.95
CA ILE A 7 7.40 -9.90 11.34
C ILE A 7 8.13 -9.20 10.18
N LYS A 8 9.13 -9.88 9.59
CA LYS A 8 9.90 -9.32 8.47
C LYS A 8 9.04 -8.98 7.26
N ALA A 9 8.00 -9.77 6.97
CA ALA A 9 7.09 -9.48 5.88
C ALA A 9 6.32 -8.17 6.10
N ILE A 10 5.87 -7.91 7.34
CA ILE A 10 5.17 -6.68 7.71
C ILE A 10 6.15 -5.48 7.68
N GLU A 11 7.35 -5.61 8.24
CA GLU A 11 8.37 -4.55 8.22
C GLU A 11 8.81 -4.20 6.78
N LYS A 12 8.92 -5.22 5.91
CA LYS A 12 9.20 -5.04 4.49
C LYS A 12 8.09 -4.23 3.81
N PHE A 13 6.83 -4.43 4.18
CA PHE A 13 5.73 -3.62 3.67
C PHE A 13 5.88 -2.16 4.09
N VAL A 14 6.14 -1.87 5.37
CA VAL A 14 6.35 -0.49 5.87
C VAL A 14 7.44 0.21 5.06
N SER A 15 8.59 -0.44 4.87
CA SER A 15 9.69 0.11 4.06
C SER A 15 9.28 0.36 2.59
N SER A 16 8.49 -0.55 2.01
CA SER A 16 8.03 -0.42 0.62
C SER A 16 7.00 0.68 0.45
N GLN A 17 6.11 0.84 1.45
CA GLN A 17 5.10 1.88 1.53
C GLN A 17 5.74 3.27 1.64
N GLU A 18 6.75 3.46 2.49
CA GLU A 18 7.52 4.72 2.57
C GLU A 18 8.14 5.10 1.22
N MET A 19 8.73 4.13 0.53
CA MET A 19 9.29 4.32 -0.81
C MET A 19 8.21 4.69 -1.85
N THR A 20 7.03 4.06 -1.76
CA THR A 20 5.86 4.45 -2.57
C THR A 20 5.46 5.91 -2.31
N MET A 21 5.38 6.33 -1.05
CA MET A 21 5.03 7.71 -0.69
C MET A 21 6.04 8.73 -1.21
N PHE A 22 7.32 8.42 -1.10
CA PHE A 22 8.39 9.26 -1.63
C PHE A 22 8.30 9.39 -3.16
N ARG A 23 8.07 8.28 -3.87
CA ARG A 23 7.93 8.25 -5.33
C ARG A 23 6.71 9.06 -5.77
N LEU A 24 5.56 8.88 -5.13
CA LEU A 24 4.34 9.64 -5.42
C LEU A 24 4.56 11.14 -5.22
N LYS A 25 5.20 11.55 -4.12
CA LYS A 25 5.52 12.96 -3.88
C LYS A 25 6.38 13.53 -5.01
N LYS A 26 7.47 12.85 -5.34
CA LYS A 26 8.35 13.30 -6.44
C LYS A 26 7.63 13.29 -7.78
N GLY A 27 6.76 12.32 -8.03
CA GLY A 27 5.97 12.24 -9.25
C GLY A 27 5.03 13.43 -9.40
N ILE A 28 4.18 13.67 -8.40
CA ILE A 28 3.13 14.68 -8.43
C ILE A 28 3.70 16.11 -8.40
N TYR A 29 4.72 16.34 -7.57
CA TYR A 29 5.27 17.69 -7.35
C TYR A 29 6.52 18.00 -8.19
N GLY A 30 7.19 16.98 -8.71
CA GLY A 30 8.45 17.10 -9.47
C GLY A 30 8.38 16.54 -10.89
N ASP A 31 7.17 16.30 -11.42
CA ASP A 31 6.90 15.91 -12.81
C ASP A 31 7.56 14.58 -13.25
N ALA A 32 7.67 13.64 -12.31
CA ALA A 32 8.33 12.35 -12.52
C ALA A 32 7.34 11.16 -12.65
N MET A 33 6.04 11.42 -12.83
CA MET A 33 5.01 10.37 -12.80
C MET A 33 5.12 9.33 -13.91
N LYS A 34 5.75 9.64 -15.05
CA LYS A 34 5.86 8.75 -16.23
C LYS A 34 6.45 7.35 -15.98
N ASN A 35 7.13 7.15 -14.84
CA ASN A 35 7.77 5.88 -14.46
C ASN A 35 7.15 5.22 -13.21
N LEU A 36 5.91 5.60 -12.85
CA LEU A 36 5.24 5.17 -11.62
C LEU A 36 3.94 4.38 -11.90
N ASP A 37 3.96 3.50 -12.91
CA ASP A 37 2.85 2.64 -13.30
C ASP A 37 2.52 1.52 -12.28
N GLN A 38 3.48 1.21 -11.39
CA GLN A 38 3.35 0.14 -10.38
C GLN A 38 3.32 0.66 -8.94
N VAL A 39 2.91 1.91 -8.74
CA VAL A 39 2.99 2.58 -7.43
C VAL A 39 2.07 1.99 -6.35
N PHE A 40 1.03 1.26 -6.77
CA PHE A 40 0.09 0.56 -5.90
C PHE A 40 0.48 -0.89 -5.57
N THR A 41 1.48 -1.47 -6.26
CA THR A 41 1.88 -2.88 -6.11
C THR A 41 2.19 -3.26 -4.65
N PRO A 42 2.93 -2.46 -3.85
CA PRO A 42 3.20 -2.83 -2.46
C PRO A 42 1.94 -3.00 -1.60
N TYR A 43 0.91 -2.16 -1.79
CA TYR A 43 -0.36 -2.33 -1.08
C TYR A 43 -1.11 -3.58 -1.53
N LYS A 44 -1.09 -3.88 -2.83
CA LYS A 44 -1.73 -5.06 -3.37
C LYS A 44 -1.08 -6.34 -2.83
N GLU A 45 0.23 -6.44 -2.91
CA GLU A 45 1.00 -7.58 -2.39
C GLU A 45 0.79 -7.74 -0.88
N PHE A 46 0.77 -6.63 -0.14
CA PHE A 46 0.51 -6.67 1.30
C PHE A 46 -0.92 -7.11 1.60
N ALA A 47 -1.94 -6.60 0.90
CA ALA A 47 -3.31 -7.05 1.08
C ALA A 47 -3.49 -8.55 0.79
N GLU A 48 -2.86 -9.06 -0.29
CA GLU A 48 -2.86 -10.49 -0.62
C GLU A 48 -2.19 -11.33 0.48
N PHE A 49 -1.03 -10.87 0.97
CA PHE A 49 -0.36 -11.47 2.12
C PHE A 49 -1.24 -11.45 3.38
N PHE A 50 -1.89 -10.32 3.66
CA PHE A 50 -2.64 -10.11 4.90
C PHE A 50 -3.90 -10.96 4.96
N LYS A 51 -4.59 -11.10 3.82
CA LYS A 51 -5.81 -11.90 3.66
C LYS A 51 -5.55 -13.40 3.56
N ASN A 52 -4.30 -13.82 3.36
CA ASN A 52 -4.00 -15.24 3.19
C ASN A 52 -4.26 -16.00 4.51
N PRO A 53 -5.26 -16.90 4.56
CA PRO A 53 -5.62 -17.60 5.79
C PRO A 53 -4.50 -18.49 6.32
N ALA A 54 -3.58 -18.95 5.45
CA ALA A 54 -2.41 -19.73 5.86
C ALA A 54 -1.43 -18.94 6.75
N ASN A 55 -1.53 -17.60 6.75
CA ASN A 55 -0.71 -16.74 7.59
C ASN A 55 -1.30 -16.51 8.99
N ARG A 56 -2.57 -16.87 9.23
CA ARG A 56 -3.26 -16.78 10.54
C ARG A 56 -3.17 -15.41 11.21
N LEU A 57 -3.04 -14.33 10.43
CA LEU A 57 -2.77 -12.98 10.96
C LEU A 57 -3.89 -12.44 11.83
N GLN A 58 -5.15 -12.78 11.54
CA GLN A 58 -6.28 -12.38 12.38
C GLN A 58 -6.19 -12.93 13.81
N GLU A 59 -5.78 -14.20 13.96
CA GLU A 59 -5.56 -14.85 15.26
C GLU A 59 -4.37 -14.22 15.99
N LEU A 60 -3.26 -14.05 15.27
CA LEU A 60 -2.00 -13.55 15.83
C LEU A 60 -2.09 -12.09 16.27
N LEU A 61 -2.76 -11.24 15.49
CA LEU A 61 -2.87 -9.81 15.75
C LEU A 61 -4.09 -9.45 16.61
N GLY A 62 -5.09 -10.34 16.65
CA GLY A 62 -6.40 -10.04 17.20
C GLY A 62 -7.24 -9.15 16.27
N ASN A 63 -8.57 -9.23 16.42
CA ASN A 63 -9.52 -8.65 15.47
C ASN A 63 -9.33 -7.14 15.24
N ILE A 64 -9.13 -6.33 16.29
CA ILE A 64 -9.07 -4.87 16.14
C ILE A 64 -7.88 -4.46 15.28
N ALA A 65 -6.68 -4.98 15.57
CA ALA A 65 -5.48 -4.64 14.81
C ALA A 65 -5.57 -5.20 13.38
N TYR A 66 -6.03 -6.45 13.22
CA TYR A 66 -6.18 -7.08 11.92
C TYR A 66 -7.13 -6.31 11.00
N GLU A 67 -8.36 -6.03 11.44
CA GLU A 67 -9.36 -5.33 10.64
C GLU A 67 -8.91 -3.90 10.31
N SER A 68 -8.30 -3.20 11.27
CA SER A 68 -7.81 -1.85 11.04
C SER A 68 -6.69 -1.81 10.00
N ILE A 69 -5.68 -2.68 10.13
CA ILE A 69 -4.58 -2.77 9.15
C ILE A 69 -5.14 -3.09 7.76
N LEU A 70 -6.07 -4.04 7.66
CA LEU A 70 -6.67 -4.40 6.39
C LEU A 70 -7.43 -3.24 5.76
N ASN A 71 -8.30 -2.57 6.53
CA ASN A 71 -9.09 -1.43 6.05
C ASN A 71 -8.21 -0.28 5.55
N TYR A 72 -7.18 0.10 6.31
CA TYR A 72 -6.26 1.16 5.89
C TYR A 72 -5.36 0.74 4.73
N THR A 73 -5.03 -0.55 4.60
CA THR A 73 -4.30 -1.07 3.44
C THR A 73 -5.15 -0.95 2.17
N GLU A 74 -6.42 -1.34 2.22
CA GLU A 74 -7.34 -1.24 1.09
C GLU A 74 -7.65 0.21 0.71
N ALA A 75 -7.82 1.09 1.69
CA ALA A 75 -7.97 2.52 1.46
C ALA A 75 -6.70 3.11 0.82
N GLY A 76 -5.51 2.74 1.30
CA GLY A 76 -4.23 3.13 0.73
C GLY A 76 -4.06 2.69 -0.73
N LEU A 77 -4.43 1.44 -1.04
CA LEU A 77 -4.51 0.92 -2.41
C LEU A 77 -5.44 1.79 -3.27
N SER A 78 -6.67 2.05 -2.81
CA SER A 78 -7.64 2.86 -3.55
C SER A 78 -7.12 4.28 -3.84
N HIS A 79 -6.43 4.91 -2.89
CA HIS A 79 -5.82 6.22 -3.12
C HIS A 79 -4.70 6.17 -4.15
N CYS A 80 -3.85 5.14 -4.11
CA CYS A 80 -2.80 4.95 -5.11
C CYS A 80 -3.38 4.73 -6.52
N GLU A 81 -4.46 3.94 -6.65
CA GLU A 81 -5.17 3.73 -7.92
C GLU A 81 -5.81 5.03 -8.45
N LYS A 82 -6.41 5.83 -7.56
CA LYS A 82 -6.97 7.14 -7.94
C LYS A 82 -5.89 8.09 -8.44
N ILE A 83 -4.73 8.15 -7.79
CA ILE A 83 -3.59 8.94 -8.30
C ILE A 83 -3.12 8.37 -9.63
N HIS A 84 -2.92 7.06 -9.72
CA HIS A 84 -2.45 6.39 -10.93
C HIS A 84 -3.35 6.67 -12.14
N SER A 85 -4.68 6.56 -11.98
CA SER A 85 -5.65 6.80 -13.06
C SER A 85 -5.67 8.24 -13.61
N ILE A 86 -5.11 9.21 -12.88
CA ILE A 86 -4.94 10.58 -13.38
C ILE A 86 -3.81 10.65 -14.42
N TYR A 87 -2.76 9.85 -14.25
CA TYR A 87 -1.55 9.91 -15.07
C TYR A 87 -1.44 8.78 -16.08
N PHE A 88 -2.24 7.72 -15.93
CA PHE A 88 -2.16 6.53 -16.77
C PHE A 88 -3.55 6.08 -17.22
N VAL A 89 -3.67 5.78 -18.51
CA VAL A 89 -4.88 5.25 -19.13
C VAL A 89 -4.58 3.93 -19.85
N GLU A 90 -5.58 3.07 -19.96
CA GLU A 90 -5.46 1.87 -20.77
C GLU A 90 -5.30 2.25 -22.26
N SER A 91 -4.23 1.77 -22.88
CA SER A 91 -4.06 1.82 -24.32
C SER A 91 -4.75 0.62 -24.96
N LYS A 92 -5.83 0.87 -25.69
CA LYS A 92 -6.50 -0.14 -26.53
C LYS A 92 -5.90 -0.13 -27.93
N GLY A 93 -4.79 -0.85 -28.12
CA GLY A 93 -4.22 -1.14 -29.44
C GLY A 93 -4.61 -2.54 -29.92
N PHE A 94 -4.70 -2.75 -31.25
CA PHE A 94 -5.08 -4.02 -31.88
C PHE A 94 -4.20 -5.24 -31.51
N PHE A 95 -2.98 -5.02 -30.98
CA PHE A 95 -2.03 -6.12 -30.67
C PHE A 95 -1.34 -6.03 -29.31
N LYS A 96 -1.55 -4.97 -28.51
CA LYS A 96 -0.96 -4.84 -27.16
C LYS A 96 -1.88 -4.05 -26.23
N SER A 97 -2.32 -4.69 -25.13
CA SER A 97 -2.81 -4.00 -23.96
C SER A 97 -1.62 -3.46 -23.16
N GLY A 98 -1.69 -2.22 -22.70
CA GLY A 98 -0.64 -1.59 -21.90
C GLY A 98 -1.11 -0.27 -21.32
N LEU A 99 -0.42 0.21 -20.29
CA LEU A 99 -0.69 1.52 -19.71
C LEU A 99 0.05 2.61 -20.50
N LYS A 100 -0.67 3.67 -20.86
CA LYS A 100 -0.11 4.86 -21.51
C LYS A 100 -0.12 6.03 -20.54
N TYR A 101 1.03 6.68 -20.39
CA TYR A 101 1.13 7.94 -19.66
C TYR A 101 0.38 9.06 -20.38
N ILE A 102 -0.35 9.86 -19.61
CA ILE A 102 -0.98 11.11 -20.03
C ILE A 102 -0.54 12.24 -19.11
N GLU A 103 -0.19 13.38 -19.70
CA GLU A 103 0.14 14.59 -18.96
C GLU A 103 -1.16 15.22 -18.43
N PRO A 104 -1.37 15.32 -17.11
CA PRO A 104 -2.58 15.91 -16.58
C PRO A 104 -2.57 17.44 -16.67
N ASP A 105 -3.77 18.01 -16.84
CA ASP A 105 -3.98 19.45 -16.67
C ASP A 105 -3.83 19.88 -15.19
N ALA A 106 -3.87 21.21 -14.96
CA ALA A 106 -3.69 21.77 -13.62
C ALA A 106 -4.74 21.25 -12.62
N THR A 107 -6.01 21.16 -13.03
CA THR A 107 -7.11 20.67 -12.17
C THR A 107 -6.90 19.21 -11.77
N ALA A 108 -6.48 18.37 -12.72
CA ALA A 108 -6.18 16.98 -12.47
C ALA A 108 -4.95 16.80 -11.55
N ARG A 109 -3.93 17.66 -11.66
CA ARG A 109 -2.81 17.67 -10.71
C ARG A 109 -3.25 18.04 -9.30
N GLU A 110 -4.11 19.04 -9.13
CA GLU A 110 -4.65 19.39 -7.81
C GLU A 110 -5.46 18.24 -7.19
N ARG A 111 -6.23 17.50 -7.99
CA ARG A 111 -6.88 16.26 -7.52
C ARG A 111 -5.87 15.20 -7.08
N ALA A 112 -4.78 15.02 -7.82
CA ALA A 112 -3.73 14.08 -7.45
C ALA A 112 -3.07 14.45 -6.12
N LYS A 113 -2.78 15.75 -5.89
CA LYS A 113 -2.28 16.25 -4.61
C LYS A 113 -3.26 15.98 -3.47
N SER A 114 -4.55 16.27 -3.67
CA SER A 114 -5.59 15.98 -2.67
C SER A 114 -5.69 14.48 -2.33
N TYR A 115 -5.56 13.59 -3.33
CA TYR A 115 -5.52 12.15 -3.06
C TYR A 115 -4.23 11.72 -2.34
N TYR A 116 -3.11 12.36 -2.63
CA TYR A 116 -1.85 12.11 -1.93
C TYR A 116 -1.89 12.55 -0.47
N ASP A 117 -2.53 13.68 -0.17
CA ASP A 117 -2.70 14.15 1.22
C ASP A 117 -3.57 13.17 2.03
N LYS A 118 -4.66 12.68 1.45
CA LYS A 118 -5.48 11.63 2.06
C LYS A 118 -4.70 10.31 2.26
N LEU A 119 -3.82 9.98 1.31
CA LEU A 119 -2.96 8.81 1.44
C LEU A 119 -1.93 8.97 2.56
N LEU A 120 -1.41 10.18 2.80
CA LEU A 120 -0.54 10.48 3.94
C LEU A 120 -1.28 10.22 5.26
N GLU A 121 -2.45 10.84 5.44
CA GLU A 121 -3.28 10.65 6.64
C GLU A 121 -3.64 9.15 6.85
N ASN A 122 -4.00 8.46 5.78
CA ASN A 122 -4.27 7.02 5.81
C ASN A 122 -3.05 6.20 6.25
N ASN A 123 -1.85 6.56 5.79
CA ASN A 123 -0.63 5.85 6.12
C ASN A 123 -0.16 6.09 7.55
N GLU A 124 -0.38 7.28 8.09
CA GLU A 124 -0.15 7.55 9.51
C GLU A 124 -0.99 6.60 10.38
N LYS A 125 -2.27 6.44 10.02
CA LYS A 125 -3.16 5.48 10.70
C LYS A 125 -2.78 4.03 10.46
N LEU A 126 -2.43 3.66 9.23
CA LEU A 126 -1.96 2.30 8.93
C LEU A 126 -0.73 1.94 9.79
N ASN A 127 0.23 2.85 9.90
CA ASN A 127 1.46 2.63 10.65
C ASN A 127 1.19 2.52 12.15
N GLU A 128 0.28 3.33 12.70
CA GLU A 128 -0.16 3.22 14.10
C GLU A 128 -0.67 1.80 14.42
N TYR A 129 -1.52 1.23 13.57
CA TYR A 129 -2.04 -0.13 13.78
C TYR A 129 -1.02 -1.22 13.46
N ILE A 130 -0.13 -1.01 12.49
CA ILE A 130 0.99 -1.93 12.21
C ILE A 130 1.91 -2.00 13.43
N ASP A 131 2.24 -0.88 14.05
CA ASP A 131 3.10 -0.84 15.24
C ASP A 131 2.45 -1.60 16.41
N ILE A 132 1.16 -1.40 16.65
CA ILE A 132 0.39 -2.19 17.63
C ILE A 132 0.45 -3.69 17.31
N GLY A 133 0.27 -4.04 16.03
CA GLY A 133 0.35 -5.41 15.55
C GLY A 133 1.74 -6.03 15.77
N LEU A 134 2.80 -5.32 15.40
CA LEU A 134 4.19 -5.74 15.57
C LEU A 134 4.54 -5.93 17.04
N GLN A 135 4.17 -4.98 17.92
CA GLN A 135 4.38 -5.11 19.37
C GLN A 135 3.76 -6.40 19.90
N ARG A 136 2.53 -6.72 19.48
CA ARG A 136 1.87 -7.98 19.84
C ARG A 136 2.62 -9.20 19.31
N LEU A 137 2.98 -9.21 18.02
CA LEU A 137 3.74 -10.33 17.43
C LEU A 137 5.07 -10.55 18.16
N HIS A 138 5.79 -9.49 18.51
CA HIS A 138 7.02 -9.57 19.29
C HIS A 138 6.80 -10.17 20.68
N GLY A 139 5.66 -9.92 21.32
CA GLY A 139 5.29 -10.48 22.63
C GLY A 139 4.88 -11.96 22.61
N LEU A 140 4.46 -12.50 21.46
CA LEU A 140 4.05 -13.91 21.35
C LEU A 140 5.24 -14.87 21.35
N GLU A 141 5.07 -16.07 21.92
CA GLU A 141 6.09 -17.12 21.81
C GLU A 141 6.15 -17.70 20.38
N ALA A 142 7.33 -18.18 19.97
CA ALA A 142 7.52 -18.73 18.61
C ALA A 142 6.57 -19.89 18.29
N LYS A 143 6.27 -20.74 19.29
CA LYS A 143 5.36 -21.89 19.17
C LYS A 143 3.92 -21.54 18.78
N VAL A 144 3.51 -20.27 18.98
CA VAL A 144 2.16 -19.80 18.59
C VAL A 144 2.00 -19.74 17.07
N PHE A 145 3.12 -19.67 16.33
CA PHE A 145 3.16 -19.58 14.87
C PHE A 145 3.28 -20.95 14.18
N GLU A 146 3.39 -22.03 14.95
CA GLU A 146 3.44 -23.42 14.49
C GLU A 146 2.04 -23.94 14.13
#